data_AF-W5SKN6-F1
#
_entry.id   AF-W5SKN6-F1
#
_cell.length_a   1.000
_cell.length_b   1.000
_cell.length_c   1.000
_cell.angle_alpha   90.00
_cell.angle_beta   90.00
_cell.angle_gamma   90.00
#
_symmetry.space_group_name_H-M   'P 1'
#
loop_
_entity.id
_entity.type
_entity.pdbx_description
1 polymer ?
#
loop_
_entity_poly.entity_id
_entity_poly.type
_entity_poly.pdbx_seq_one_letter_code
_entity_poly.pdbx_strand_id
1 'polypeptide(L)'
;MIFWIFLFLLGKMLESVLGLNVESKKSDVGKYFKAVQETVQGTKDKLEKIVAEMKEEKNPNAAGVESEVKKLVNEALDKIIDGAKTVGEAIGTVGSDLLGNFASQGSGGVLGTEVEKLVKGIKDIVDIVLKEGKHDAGNDKKASDGSYFKNRKWWY
;
A
#
# COMPACT_ATOMS: atom_id res chain seq x y z
N MET A 1 -10.50 -21.69 13.07
CA MET A 1 -10.99 -20.32 13.34
C MET A 1 -10.09 -19.24 12.74
N ILE A 2 -8.76 -19.30 12.93
CA ILE A 2 -7.78 -18.34 12.36
C ILE A 2 -7.80 -18.27 10.82
N PHE A 3 -7.94 -19.41 10.11
CA PHE A 3 -8.01 -19.46 8.64
C PHE A 3 -9.24 -18.73 8.06
N TRP A 4 -10.34 -18.70 8.80
CA TRP A 4 -11.59 -18.05 8.36
C TRP A 4 -11.52 -16.53 8.51
N ILE A 5 -10.81 -16.04 9.53
CA ILE A 5 -10.50 -14.63 9.71
C ILE A 5 -9.63 -14.12 8.56
N PHE A 6 -8.65 -14.91 8.10
CA PHE A 6 -7.77 -14.54 6.98
C PHE A 6 -8.53 -14.38 5.65
N LEU A 7 -9.51 -15.26 5.37
CA LEU A 7 -10.33 -15.17 4.16
C LEU A 7 -11.34 -14.01 4.20
N PHE A 8 -11.96 -13.76 5.37
CA PHE A 8 -12.83 -12.61 5.58
C PHE A 8 -12.09 -11.27 5.43
N LEU A 9 -10.81 -11.23 5.83
CA LEU A 9 -9.93 -10.07 5.71
C LEU A 9 -9.52 -9.74 4.27
N LEU A 10 -9.12 -10.74 3.47
CA LEU A 10 -8.88 -10.54 2.05
C LEU A 10 -10.14 -10.03 1.33
N GLY A 11 -11.33 -10.49 1.74
CA GLY A 11 -12.61 -10.03 1.21
C GLY A 11 -12.87 -8.54 1.43
N LYS A 12 -12.49 -7.96 2.58
CA LYS A 12 -12.65 -6.52 2.84
C LYS A 12 -11.62 -5.66 2.13
N MET A 13 -10.41 -6.16 1.88
CA MET A 13 -9.35 -5.42 1.17
C MET A 13 -9.65 -5.25 -0.33
N LEU A 14 -10.50 -6.10 -0.91
CA LEU A 14 -10.88 -6.05 -2.32
C LEU A 14 -12.02 -5.07 -2.63
N GLU A 15 -12.71 -4.51 -1.62
CA GLU A 15 -13.82 -3.56 -1.84
C GLU A 15 -13.37 -2.16 -2.30
N SER A 16 -12.08 -1.85 -2.22
CA SER A 16 -11.55 -0.55 -2.64
C SER A 16 -10.33 -0.74 -3.53
N VAL A 17 -10.50 -1.29 -4.73
CA VAL A 17 -9.43 -1.20 -5.73
C VAL A 17 -9.24 0.27 -6.10
N LEU A 18 -7.99 0.74 -6.18
CA LEU A 18 -7.67 2.08 -6.68
C LEU A 18 -8.15 2.22 -8.13
N GLY A 19 -9.38 2.69 -8.31
CA GLY A 19 -10.02 2.93 -9.60
C GLY A 19 -9.57 4.27 -10.18
N LEU A 20 -8.32 4.34 -10.64
CA LEU A 20 -7.76 5.56 -11.21
C LEU A 20 -8.46 5.92 -12.53
N ASN A 21 -8.85 7.20 -12.66
CA ASN A 21 -9.42 7.82 -13.85
C ASN A 21 -8.84 9.25 -14.04
N VAL A 22 -9.29 9.97 -15.08
CA VAL A 22 -8.81 11.32 -15.38
C VAL A 22 -9.14 12.36 -14.31
N GLU A 23 -10.21 12.15 -13.55
CA GLU A 23 -10.68 13.04 -12.48
C GLU A 23 -10.11 12.67 -11.10
N SER A 24 -9.27 11.64 -11.04
CA SER A 24 -8.74 11.12 -9.78
C SER A 24 -7.79 12.11 -9.14
N LYS A 25 -8.04 12.39 -7.87
CA LYS A 25 -7.26 13.37 -7.10
C LYS A 25 -6.09 12.68 -6.41
N LYS A 26 -5.02 13.44 -6.16
CA LYS A 26 -3.91 12.99 -5.30
C LYS A 26 -4.44 12.54 -3.94
N SER A 27 -5.37 13.29 -3.37
CA SER A 27 -5.99 12.97 -2.09
C SER A 27 -6.75 11.63 -2.06
N ASP A 28 -7.24 11.13 -3.20
CA ASP A 28 -7.92 9.83 -3.26
C ASP A 28 -6.92 8.68 -3.12
N VAL A 29 -5.69 8.85 -3.64
CA VAL A 29 -4.60 7.90 -3.38
C VAL A 29 -4.19 7.95 -1.90
N GLY A 30 -4.07 9.14 -1.31
CA GLY A 30 -3.79 9.26 0.12
C GLY A 30 -4.85 8.60 1.01
N LYS A 31 -6.14 8.77 0.67
CA LYS A 31 -7.27 8.10 1.37
C LYS A 31 -7.20 6.59 1.24
N TYR A 32 -6.83 6.07 0.07
CA TYR A 32 -6.68 4.64 -0.12
C TYR A 32 -5.63 4.05 0.84
N PHE A 33 -4.44 4.64 0.90
CA PHE A 33 -3.40 4.15 1.80
C PHE A 33 -3.77 4.33 3.28
N LYS A 34 -4.50 5.39 3.63
CA LYS A 34 -5.09 5.51 4.96
C LYS A 34 -6.09 4.39 5.28
N ALA A 35 -6.96 4.03 4.34
CA ALA A 35 -7.90 2.92 4.51
C ALA A 35 -7.18 1.57 4.66
N VAL A 36 -6.08 1.36 3.92
CA VAL A 36 -5.20 0.19 4.10
C VAL A 36 -4.63 0.17 5.52
N GLN A 37 -4.05 1.29 5.98
CA GLN A 37 -3.51 1.42 7.34
C GLN A 37 -4.56 1.08 8.41
N GLU A 38 -5.75 1.69 8.34
CA GLU A 38 -6.84 1.48 9.31
C GLU A 38 -7.33 0.01 9.32
N THR A 39 -7.43 -0.61 8.14
CA THR A 39 -7.87 -2.00 8.00
C THR A 39 -6.86 -2.96 8.61
N VAL A 40 -5.57 -2.75 8.33
CA VAL A 40 -4.50 -3.62 8.85
C VAL A 40 -4.33 -3.41 10.35
N GLN A 41 -4.46 -2.18 10.85
CA GLN A 41 -4.49 -1.90 12.29
C GLN A 41 -5.64 -2.64 12.99
N GLY A 42 -6.87 -2.52 12.46
CA GLY A 42 -8.01 -3.24 13.03
C GLY A 42 -7.87 -4.76 12.97
N THR A 43 -7.01 -5.29 12.10
CA THR A 43 -6.66 -6.72 12.05
C THR A 43 -5.73 -7.10 13.18
N LYS A 44 -4.66 -6.33 13.37
CA LYS A 44 -3.72 -6.49 14.49
C LYS A 44 -4.47 -6.51 15.81
N ASP A 45 -5.33 -5.52 16.05
CA ASP A 45 -6.10 -5.39 17.29
C ASP A 45 -7.01 -6.62 17.54
N LYS A 46 -7.65 -7.15 16.48
CA LYS A 46 -8.49 -8.36 16.58
C LYS A 46 -7.68 -9.61 16.90
N LEU A 47 -6.50 -9.77 16.31
CA LEU A 47 -5.63 -10.92 16.59
C LEU A 47 -5.12 -10.88 18.04
N GLU A 48 -4.73 -9.70 18.53
CA GLU A 48 -4.32 -9.51 19.92
C GLU A 48 -5.48 -9.80 20.89
N LYS A 49 -6.70 -9.37 20.55
CA LYS A 49 -7.91 -9.70 21.31
C LYS A 49 -8.17 -11.20 21.37
N ILE A 50 -8.07 -11.91 20.25
CA ILE A 50 -8.25 -13.38 20.23
C ILE A 50 -7.21 -14.06 21.12
N VAL A 51 -5.95 -13.62 21.10
CA VAL A 51 -4.91 -14.16 21.98
C VAL A 51 -5.24 -13.93 23.45
N ALA A 52 -5.76 -12.75 23.81
CA ALA A 52 -6.18 -12.44 25.17
C ALA A 52 -7.34 -13.35 25.63
N GLU A 53 -8.39 -13.48 24.81
CA GLU A 53 -9.54 -14.35 25.09
C GLU A 53 -9.12 -15.81 25.26
N MET A 54 -8.21 -16.32 24.40
CA MET A 54 -7.67 -17.68 24.54
C MET A 54 -6.92 -17.91 25.85
N LYS A 55 -6.22 -16.89 26.37
CA LYS A 55 -5.53 -16.98 27.67
C LYS A 55 -6.53 -17.03 28.82
N GLU A 56 -7.58 -16.21 28.77
CA GLU A 56 -8.64 -16.19 29.77
C GLU A 56 -9.39 -17.52 29.84
N GLU A 57 -9.66 -18.13 28.68
CA GLU A 57 -10.27 -19.45 28.55
C GLU A 57 -9.33 -20.62 28.94
N LYS A 58 -8.10 -20.33 29.37
CA LYS A 58 -7.06 -21.32 29.69
C LYS A 58 -6.83 -22.32 28.56
N ASN A 59 -6.90 -21.84 27.32
CA ASN A 59 -6.70 -22.68 26.16
C ASN A 59 -5.24 -23.18 26.13
N PRO A 60 -4.98 -24.50 26.07
CA PRO A 60 -3.63 -25.05 26.08
C PRO A 60 -2.78 -24.59 24.88
N ASN A 61 -3.41 -24.14 23.79
CA ASN A 61 -2.74 -23.64 22.60
C ASN A 61 -2.46 -22.13 22.66
N ALA A 62 -2.88 -21.41 23.71
CA ALA A 62 -2.79 -19.94 23.77
C ALA A 62 -1.35 -19.43 23.60
N ALA A 63 -0.37 -20.10 24.21
CA ALA A 63 1.03 -19.72 24.09
C ALA A 63 1.57 -19.88 22.65
N GLY A 64 1.16 -20.95 21.96
CA GLY A 64 1.54 -21.17 20.56
C GLY A 64 0.91 -20.13 19.63
N VAL A 65 -0.38 -19.86 19.81
CA VAL A 65 -1.09 -18.85 19.01
C VAL A 65 -0.54 -17.44 19.28
N GLU A 66 -0.22 -17.09 20.53
CA GLU A 66 0.43 -15.82 20.86
C GLU A 66 1.74 -15.64 20.11
N SER A 67 2.58 -16.68 20.06
CA SER A 67 3.87 -16.63 19.38
C SER A 67 3.69 -16.37 17.87
N GLU A 68 2.79 -17.11 17.22
CA GLU A 68 2.51 -16.95 15.79
C GLU A 68 1.88 -15.58 15.48
N VAL A 69 0.96 -15.10 16.33
CA VAL A 69 0.36 -13.77 16.18
C VAL A 69 1.40 -12.67 16.33
N LYS A 70 2.26 -12.73 17.36
CA LYS A 70 3.35 -11.76 17.53
C LYS A 70 4.30 -11.76 16.34
N LYS A 71 4.62 -12.94 15.80
CA LYS A 71 5.45 -13.07 14.61
C LYS A 71 4.78 -12.41 13.40
N LEU A 72 3.50 -12.71 13.14
CA LEU A 72 2.74 -12.12 12.03
C LEU A 72 2.64 -10.59 12.15
N VAL A 73 2.38 -10.07 13.35
CA VAL A 73 2.30 -8.64 13.62
C VAL A 73 3.63 -7.95 13.33
N ASN A 74 4.71 -8.43 13.96
CA ASN A 74 6.01 -7.79 13.88
C ASN A 74 6.68 -7.96 12.50
N GLU A 75 6.53 -9.12 11.87
CA GLU A 75 7.20 -9.40 10.60
C GLU A 75 6.46 -8.81 9.41
N ALA A 76 5.13 -8.64 9.49
CA ALA A 76 4.30 -8.24 8.36
C ALA A 76 3.36 -7.06 8.66
N LEU A 77 2.42 -7.18 9.61
CA LEU A 77 1.34 -6.19 9.76
C LEU A 77 1.87 -4.80 10.13
N ASP A 78 2.83 -4.70 11.05
CA ASP A 78 3.41 -3.42 11.47
C ASP A 78 4.10 -2.71 10.31
N LYS A 79 4.83 -3.44 9.47
CA LYS A 79 5.50 -2.86 8.29
C LYS A 79 4.52 -2.39 7.23
N ILE A 80 3.41 -3.11 7.04
CA ILE A 80 2.36 -2.69 6.11
C ILE A 80 1.67 -1.42 6.64
N ILE A 81 1.41 -1.34 7.95
CA ILE A 81 0.85 -0.15 8.60
C ILE A 81 1.79 1.06 8.41
N ASP A 82 3.08 0.88 8.71
CA ASP A 82 4.08 1.95 8.61
C ASP A 82 4.29 2.41 7.16
N GLY A 83 4.36 1.47 6.21
CA GLY A 83 4.48 1.78 4.80
C GLY A 83 3.25 2.53 4.27
N ALA A 84 2.04 2.08 4.63
CA ALA A 84 0.80 2.71 4.23
C ALA A 84 0.65 4.12 4.83
N LYS A 85 1.03 4.29 6.10
CA LYS A 85 1.08 5.59 6.75
C LYS A 85 2.05 6.54 6.05
N THR A 86 3.27 6.08 5.75
CA THR A 86 4.30 6.87 5.07
C THR A 86 3.81 7.36 3.71
N VAL A 87 3.14 6.49 2.93
CA VAL A 87 2.55 6.87 1.64
C VAL A 87 1.40 7.86 1.82
N GLY A 88 0.49 7.58 2.76
CA GLY A 88 -0.67 8.43 3.03
C GLY A 88 -0.27 9.84 3.46
N GLU A 89 0.78 9.97 4.27
CA GLU A 89 1.34 11.25 4.72
C GLU A 89 2.06 12.00 3.58
N ALA A 90 2.82 11.28 2.75
CA ALA A 90 3.55 11.88 1.62
C ALA A 90 2.62 12.47 0.55
N ILE A 91 1.49 11.81 0.28
CA ILE A 91 0.50 12.26 -0.70
C ILE A 91 -0.50 13.24 -0.07
N GLY A 92 -0.84 13.04 1.21
CA GLY A 92 -1.90 13.74 1.91
C GLY A 92 -3.30 13.23 1.57
N THR A 93 -4.25 13.37 2.51
CA THR A 93 -5.65 12.93 2.33
C THR A 93 -6.60 14.07 1.95
N VAL A 94 -6.05 15.26 1.75
CA VAL A 94 -6.80 16.51 1.46
C VAL A 94 -6.18 17.15 0.22
N GLY A 95 -6.99 17.83 -0.57
CA GLY A 95 -6.55 18.50 -1.79
C GLY A 95 -7.41 18.13 -3.00
N SER A 96 -7.54 19.07 -3.93
CA SER A 96 -8.33 18.95 -5.15
C SER A 96 -7.50 18.67 -6.40
N ASP A 97 -6.17 18.66 -6.28
CA ASP A 97 -5.26 18.48 -7.40
C ASP A 97 -5.43 17.10 -8.03
N LEU A 98 -5.60 17.09 -9.34
CA LEU A 98 -5.64 15.87 -10.14
C LEU A 98 -4.27 15.18 -10.14
N LEU A 99 -4.27 13.85 -10.20
CA LEU A 99 -3.05 13.05 -10.34
C LEU A 99 -2.29 13.40 -11.63
N GLY A 100 -3.02 13.55 -12.73
CA GLY A 100 -2.48 13.91 -14.04
C GLY A 100 -2.46 15.41 -14.33
N ASN A 101 -2.43 16.27 -13.31
CA ASN A 101 -2.40 17.72 -13.53
C ASN A 101 -1.09 18.14 -14.22
N PHE A 102 -1.19 18.86 -15.34
CA PHE A 102 -0.06 19.47 -16.02
C PHE A 102 -0.07 20.97 -15.77
N ALA A 103 1.08 21.53 -15.42
CA ALA A 103 1.21 22.97 -15.25
C ALA A 103 1.07 23.67 -16.61
N SER A 104 0.56 24.91 -16.58
CA SER A 104 0.51 25.76 -17.77
C SER A 104 1.91 25.99 -18.35
N GLN A 105 1.99 26.22 -19.66
CA GLN A 105 3.26 26.39 -20.37
C GLN A 105 4.10 27.50 -19.72
N GLY A 106 5.31 27.16 -19.27
CA GLY A 106 6.23 28.09 -18.58
C GLY A 106 6.20 28.04 -17.04
N SER A 107 5.29 27.28 -16.42
CA SER A 107 5.35 27.02 -14.97
C SER A 107 6.45 26.01 -14.64
N GLY A 108 7.29 26.33 -13.65
CA GLY A 108 8.32 25.42 -13.14
C GLY A 108 7.72 24.17 -12.48
N GLY A 109 8.45 23.05 -12.54
CA GLY A 109 8.05 21.82 -11.85
C GLY A 109 8.07 21.97 -10.33
N VAL A 110 7.17 21.26 -9.64
CA VAL A 110 7.21 21.13 -8.18
C VAL A 110 8.35 20.20 -7.79
N LEU A 111 9.16 20.60 -6.81
CA LEU A 111 10.18 19.74 -6.23
C LEU A 111 9.52 18.50 -5.62
N GLY A 112 9.92 17.32 -6.07
CA GLY A 112 9.39 16.03 -5.63
C GLY A 112 9.92 15.59 -4.27
N THR A 113 9.93 16.46 -3.26
CA THR A 113 10.49 16.17 -1.92
C THR A 113 9.82 14.98 -1.21
N GLU A 114 8.54 14.72 -1.52
CA GLU A 114 7.76 13.63 -0.95
C GLU A 114 7.80 12.34 -1.79
N VAL A 115 8.40 12.37 -2.99
CA VAL A 115 8.47 11.20 -3.89
C VAL A 115 9.33 10.10 -3.29
N GLU A 116 10.41 10.45 -2.59
CA GLU A 116 11.27 9.47 -1.92
C GLU A 116 10.51 8.71 -0.82
N LYS A 117 9.65 9.41 -0.05
CA LYS A 117 8.81 8.79 0.98
C LYS A 117 7.76 7.88 0.36
N LEU A 118 7.14 8.31 -0.73
CA LEU A 118 6.19 7.49 -1.49
C LEU A 118 6.82 6.18 -1.96
N VAL A 119 7.99 6.26 -2.60
CA VAL A 119 8.72 5.09 -3.09
C VAL A 119 9.11 4.17 -1.94
N LYS A 120 9.61 4.74 -0.84
CA LYS A 120 10.01 3.98 0.35
C LYS A 120 8.82 3.26 0.99
N GLY A 121 7.71 3.95 1.24
CA GLY A 121 6.53 3.35 1.88
C GLY A 121 5.90 2.26 1.02
N ILE A 122 5.85 2.43 -0.31
CA ILE A 122 5.39 1.36 -1.21
C ILE A 122 6.35 0.17 -1.15
N LYS A 123 7.66 0.40 -1.15
CA LYS A 123 8.66 -0.67 -1.05
C LYS A 123 8.50 -1.47 0.25
N ASP A 124 8.32 -0.80 1.39
CA ASP A 124 8.14 -1.45 2.68
C ASP A 124 6.90 -2.39 2.70
N ILE A 125 5.83 -2.03 1.99
CA ILE A 125 4.65 -2.89 1.80
C ILE A 125 4.99 -4.05 0.85
N VAL A 126 5.59 -3.74 -0.30
CA VAL A 126 5.85 -4.71 -1.37
C VAL A 126 6.83 -5.79 -0.93
N ASP A 127 7.88 -5.45 -0.18
CA ASP A 127 8.88 -6.41 0.33
C ASP A 127 8.25 -7.45 1.28
N ILE A 128 7.10 -7.14 1.88
CA ILE A 128 6.35 -8.06 2.75
C ILE A 128 5.36 -8.92 1.96
N VAL A 129 4.67 -8.33 0.98
CA VAL A 129 3.62 -9.01 0.21
C VAL A 129 4.21 -9.88 -0.90
N LEU A 130 5.24 -9.41 -1.59
CA LEU A 130 5.90 -10.12 -2.68
C LEU A 130 7.09 -10.93 -2.18
N LYS A 131 6.84 -12.21 -1.87
CA LYS A 131 7.90 -13.20 -1.63
C LYS A 131 8.52 -13.72 -2.94
N GLU A 132 7.79 -13.66 -4.04
CA GLU A 132 8.25 -13.95 -5.40
C GLU A 132 7.86 -12.81 -6.36
N GLY A 133 8.83 -12.34 -7.15
CA GLY A 133 8.73 -11.13 -7.98
C GLY A 133 9.91 -10.19 -7.72
N LYS A 134 10.41 -9.51 -8.75
CA LYS A 134 11.51 -8.55 -8.57
C LYS A 134 11.00 -7.11 -8.57
N HIS A 135 11.37 -6.35 -7.54
CA HIS A 135 11.04 -4.91 -7.44
C HIS A 135 11.69 -4.06 -8.55
N ASP A 136 12.64 -4.61 -9.31
CA ASP A 136 13.31 -3.97 -10.43
C ASP A 136 12.71 -4.33 -11.80
N ALA A 137 11.61 -5.09 -11.84
CA ALA A 137 10.94 -5.43 -13.09
C ALA A 137 10.53 -4.15 -13.85
N GLY A 138 11.10 -3.93 -15.04
CA GLY A 138 10.84 -2.74 -15.86
C GLY A 138 11.86 -1.60 -15.72
N ASN A 139 12.88 -1.71 -14.85
CA ASN A 139 13.98 -0.74 -14.75
C ASN A 139 14.84 -0.64 -16.01
N ASP A 140 14.73 -1.60 -16.92
CA ASP A 140 15.31 -1.61 -18.26
C ASP A 140 14.59 -0.65 -19.23
N LYS A 141 13.38 -0.17 -18.88
CA LYS A 141 12.58 0.78 -19.68
C LYS A 141 12.64 2.21 -19.15
N LYS A 142 13.82 2.66 -18.73
CA LYS A 142 14.00 4.08 -18.42
C LYS A 142 13.81 4.92 -19.68
N ALA A 143 13.24 6.12 -19.53
CA ALA A 143 13.16 7.14 -20.57
C ALA A 143 14.54 7.76 -20.87
N SER A 144 15.56 6.92 -21.06
CA SER A 144 16.96 7.33 -21.08
C SER A 144 17.45 7.94 -22.39
N ASP A 145 16.60 8.10 -23.40
CA ASP A 145 17.06 8.60 -24.69
C ASP A 145 16.28 9.80 -25.23
N GLY A 146 15.17 10.22 -24.59
CA GLY A 146 14.38 11.36 -25.06
C GLY A 146 13.99 11.23 -26.54
N SER A 147 13.98 10.02 -27.11
CA SER A 147 13.67 9.82 -28.51
C SER A 147 12.15 9.86 -28.64
N TYR A 148 11.64 11.07 -28.89
CA TYR A 148 10.30 11.30 -29.38
C TYR A 148 9.95 10.24 -30.41
N PHE A 149 8.82 9.56 -30.19
CA PHE A 149 8.09 8.71 -31.12
C PHE A 149 8.28 9.14 -32.59
N LYS A 150 9.37 8.69 -33.23
CA LYS A 150 9.57 8.86 -34.67
C LYS A 150 9.11 7.57 -35.32
N ASN A 151 7.96 7.68 -35.96
CA ASN A 151 7.43 6.76 -36.97
C ASN A 151 7.20 5.32 -36.53
N ARG A 152 5.97 5.01 -36.13
CA ARG A 152 5.33 3.81 -36.66
C ARG A 152 3.98 4.17 -37.27
N LYS A 153 3.96 4.07 -38.60
CA LYS A 153 2.81 4.09 -39.49
C LYS A 153 1.90 2.93 -39.07
N TRP A 154 0.79 3.22 -38.40
CA TRP A 154 -0.16 2.22 -37.90
C TRP A 154 -1.56 2.33 -38.52
N TRP A 155 -1.65 2.81 -39.76
CA TRP A 155 -2.91 2.79 -40.49
C TRP A 155 -2.66 2.43 -41.95
N TYR A 156 -3.21 1.29 -42.36
CA TYR A 156 -3.81 1.11 -43.68
C TYR A 156 -5.32 1.15 -43.48
#